data_AF-A0AAD3D3L9-F1
#
_entry.id   AF-A0AAD3D3L9-F1
#
_cell.length_a   1.000
_cell.length_b   1.000
_cell.length_c   1.000
_cell.angle_alpha   90.00
_cell.angle_beta   90.00
_cell.angle_gamma   90.00
#
_symmetry.space_group_name_H-M   'P 1'
#
loop_
_entity.id
_entity.type
_entity.pdbx_description
1 polymer ?
#
loop_
_entity_poly.entity_id
_entity_poly.type
_entity_poly.pdbx_seq_one_letter_code
_entity_poly.pdbx_strand_id
1 'polypeptide(L)'
;MEQKAIRKIANHVPNCRELKYKTDVPNTLTYLIASNPSPARVDIYCDTCTAVTQRIYDGQIRSIFNTNCSLKEIERILYSPPELSLMNLDKLQHDTNNSDTRSKSRDKYQIEEKKSDENYRLNNEMMLSIGETILAAESEALKKHLRTLIETSKSANMQFACSFPSDIMQEVELIFASNHSDTLICAATNGKAAVFVFNSGRWEATSNIPKGLKEKLISHDSPPVYVSLGSKGRYYAAFLDGKKVWDGPDSMDFFFLKKPVRCVAFGRSINDFLIVYEDGTWKYFGNLPRELHDHLHKDGKRLNNVRFVTLGANSEWCLRDMDGNIEWGGVTDFVSEIFERMADTDKDLNLIYVDYGCANDTYFMIYQ
;
A
#
# COMPACT_ATOMS: atom_id res chain seq x y z
N MET A 1 -6.05 14.11 -10.99
CA MET A 1 -6.37 14.65 -12.33
C MET A 1 -7.53 15.64 -12.22
N GLU A 2 -7.48 16.83 -12.84
CA GLU A 2 -8.57 17.80 -12.69
C GLU A 2 -9.83 17.40 -13.46
N GLN A 3 -10.99 17.31 -12.77
CA GLN A 3 -12.28 16.98 -13.39
C GLN A 3 -12.65 17.92 -14.57
N LYS A 4 -12.31 19.22 -14.43
CA LYS A 4 -12.60 20.24 -15.45
C LYS A 4 -11.88 19.96 -16.77
N ALA A 5 -10.65 19.45 -16.71
CA ALA A 5 -9.89 19.07 -17.90
C ALA A 5 -10.52 17.86 -18.59
N ILE A 6 -10.93 16.84 -17.83
CA ILE A 6 -11.59 15.63 -18.38
C ILE A 6 -12.92 16.00 -19.05
N ARG A 7 -13.76 16.82 -18.41
CA ARG A 7 -15.02 17.30 -19.01
C ARG A 7 -14.78 18.07 -20.30
N LYS A 8 -13.72 18.90 -20.35
CA LYS A 8 -13.33 19.60 -21.58
C LYS A 8 -12.98 18.62 -22.69
N ILE A 9 -12.21 17.56 -22.40
CA ILE A 9 -11.89 16.50 -23.36
C ILE A 9 -13.17 15.81 -23.84
N ALA A 10 -14.00 15.32 -22.91
CA ALA A 10 -15.22 14.57 -23.22
C ALA A 10 -16.19 15.35 -24.11
N ASN A 11 -16.30 16.67 -23.92
CA ASN A 11 -17.16 17.53 -24.76
C ASN A 11 -16.72 17.62 -26.24
N HIS A 12 -15.47 17.30 -26.57
CA HIS A 12 -14.98 17.26 -27.95
C HIS A 12 -15.06 15.85 -28.58
N VAL A 13 -15.40 14.83 -27.79
CA VAL A 13 -15.49 13.44 -28.26
C VAL A 13 -16.89 13.19 -28.82
N PRO A 14 -17.02 12.81 -30.11
CA PRO A 14 -18.32 12.47 -30.69
C PRO A 14 -19.01 11.34 -29.94
N ASN A 15 -20.33 11.44 -29.77
CA ASN A 15 -21.16 10.41 -29.11
C ASN A 15 -20.79 10.10 -27.64
N CYS A 16 -20.01 10.96 -26.98
CA CYS A 16 -19.69 10.87 -25.57
C CYS A 16 -20.67 11.71 -24.74
N ARG A 17 -21.30 11.10 -23.74
CA ARG A 17 -22.27 11.76 -22.86
C ARG A 17 -21.93 11.49 -21.39
N GLU A 18 -21.75 12.53 -20.60
CA GLU A 18 -21.59 12.40 -19.14
C GLU A 18 -22.90 11.87 -18.52
N LEU A 19 -22.79 10.81 -17.70
CA LEU A 19 -23.88 10.26 -16.90
C LEU A 19 -23.80 10.83 -15.49
N LYS A 20 -24.85 11.53 -15.05
CA LYS A 20 -24.95 12.06 -13.68
C LYS A 20 -25.71 11.06 -12.80
N TYR A 21 -25.05 10.48 -11.81
CA TYR A 21 -25.69 9.62 -10.82
C TYR A 21 -26.19 10.45 -9.63
N LYS A 22 -27.24 9.97 -8.95
CA LYS A 22 -27.77 10.62 -7.73
C LYS A 22 -26.84 10.47 -6.52
N THR A 23 -26.01 9.43 -6.53
CA THR A 23 -24.97 9.20 -5.54
C THR A 23 -23.71 9.86 -6.07
N ASP A 24 -23.45 11.08 -5.63
CA ASP A 24 -22.19 11.77 -5.91
C ASP A 24 -21.06 11.01 -5.22
N VAL A 25 -20.43 10.07 -5.94
CA VAL A 25 -19.11 9.59 -5.55
C VAL A 25 -18.16 10.74 -5.87
N PRO A 26 -17.60 11.44 -4.87
CA PRO A 26 -16.71 12.55 -5.13
C PRO A 26 -15.56 12.07 -6.02
N ASN A 27 -15.18 12.89 -7.00
CA ASN A 27 -14.05 12.65 -7.91
C ASN A 27 -14.18 11.48 -8.90
N THR A 28 -15.40 10.97 -9.15
CA THR A 28 -15.65 10.05 -10.27
C THR A 28 -16.45 10.75 -11.38
N LEU A 29 -16.01 10.58 -12.63
CA LEU A 29 -16.76 11.03 -13.81
C LEU A 29 -17.12 9.82 -14.66
N THR A 30 -18.41 9.65 -14.97
CA THR A 30 -18.88 8.56 -15.82
C THR A 30 -19.34 9.08 -17.15
N TYR A 31 -18.91 8.42 -18.22
CA TYR A 31 -19.29 8.73 -19.59
C TYR A 31 -19.88 7.50 -20.27
N LEU A 32 -20.92 7.71 -21.07
CA LEU A 32 -21.42 6.74 -22.04
C LEU A 32 -20.95 7.15 -23.43
N ILE A 33 -20.31 6.23 -24.13
CA ILE A 33 -19.78 6.41 -25.48
C ILE A 33 -20.57 5.49 -26.39
N ALA A 34 -21.45 6.07 -27.20
CA ALA A 34 -22.26 5.33 -28.17
C ALA A 34 -21.41 5.01 -29.42
N SER A 35 -20.46 4.10 -29.28
CA SER A 35 -19.71 3.50 -30.39
C SER A 35 -20.49 2.33 -31.00
N ASN A 36 -20.45 2.20 -32.33
CA ASN A 36 -21.00 1.07 -33.07
C ASN A 36 -19.85 0.08 -33.37
N PRO A 37 -19.96 -1.24 -33.10
CA PRO A 37 -21.16 -2.04 -32.81
C PRO A 37 -21.57 -2.13 -31.32
N SER A 38 -20.70 -1.73 -30.39
CA SER A 38 -20.94 -1.89 -28.96
C SER A 38 -20.71 -0.59 -28.21
N PRO A 39 -21.70 -0.05 -27.47
CA PRO A 39 -21.47 1.11 -26.61
C PRO A 39 -20.53 0.75 -25.45
N ALA A 40 -19.79 1.74 -24.97
CA ALA A 40 -18.92 1.60 -23.79
C ALA A 40 -19.33 2.60 -22.72
N ARG A 41 -19.31 2.17 -21.46
CA ARG A 41 -19.32 3.05 -20.30
C ARG A 41 -17.87 3.22 -19.83
N VAL A 42 -17.44 4.45 -19.59
CA VAL A 42 -16.10 4.75 -19.08
C VAL A 42 -16.24 5.51 -17.78
N ASP A 43 -15.79 4.89 -16.68
CA ASP A 43 -15.70 5.52 -15.36
C ASP A 43 -14.26 6.02 -15.16
N ILE A 44 -14.10 7.29 -14.79
CA ILE A 44 -12.80 7.94 -14.57
C ILE A 44 -12.71 8.38 -13.12
N TYR A 45 -11.79 7.74 -12.38
CA TYR A 45 -11.47 8.04 -11.00
C TYR A 45 -10.34 9.09 -10.98
N CYS A 46 -10.72 10.34 -10.72
CA CYS A 46 -9.84 11.48 -10.88
C CYS A 46 -8.66 11.49 -9.90
N ASP A 47 -8.86 10.94 -8.70
CA ASP A 47 -7.87 10.92 -7.62
C ASP A 47 -6.76 9.90 -7.88
N THR A 48 -7.12 8.75 -8.45
CA THR A 48 -6.19 7.65 -8.74
C THR A 48 -5.72 7.64 -10.19
N CYS A 49 -6.16 8.60 -11.01
CA CYS A 49 -5.90 8.64 -12.45
C CYS A 49 -6.23 7.29 -13.13
N THR A 50 -7.33 6.63 -12.73
CA THR A 50 -7.72 5.32 -13.25
C THR A 50 -8.94 5.45 -14.14
N ALA A 51 -8.92 4.82 -15.31
CA ALA A 51 -10.06 4.69 -16.19
C ALA A 51 -10.52 3.24 -16.27
N VAL A 52 -11.83 3.03 -16.14
CA VAL A 52 -12.46 1.71 -16.24
C VAL A 52 -13.40 1.74 -17.43
N THR A 53 -13.11 0.93 -18.44
CA THR A 53 -13.97 0.78 -19.62
C THR A 53 -14.83 -0.46 -19.45
N GLN A 54 -16.15 -0.28 -19.45
CA GLN A 54 -17.15 -1.31 -19.32
C GLN A 54 -17.89 -1.47 -20.65
N ARG A 55 -18.03 -2.71 -21.12
CA ARG A 55 -18.77 -3.05 -22.35
C ARG A 55 -19.67 -4.24 -22.10
N ILE A 56 -20.80 -4.29 -22.81
CA ILE A 56 -21.66 -5.47 -22.85
C ILE A 56 -21.16 -6.37 -23.98
N TYR A 57 -20.78 -7.60 -23.63
CA TYR A 57 -20.39 -8.63 -24.57
C TYR A 57 -21.08 -9.93 -24.19
N ASP A 58 -21.83 -10.51 -25.13
CA ASP A 58 -22.61 -11.74 -24.93
C ASP A 58 -23.48 -11.68 -23.66
N GLY A 59 -24.23 -10.57 -23.51
CA GLY A 59 -25.10 -10.28 -22.37
C GLY A 59 -24.39 -10.04 -21.02
N GLN A 60 -23.06 -9.97 -20.99
CA GLN A 60 -22.27 -9.71 -19.77
C GLN A 60 -21.55 -8.38 -19.80
N ILE A 61 -21.44 -7.76 -18.63
CA ILE A 61 -20.57 -6.59 -18.45
C ILE A 61 -19.14 -7.09 -18.25
N ARG A 62 -18.23 -6.63 -19.11
CA ARG A 62 -16.79 -6.84 -18.96
C ARG A 62 -16.10 -5.50 -18.77
N SER A 63 -15.06 -5.50 -17.94
CA SER A 63 -14.34 -4.29 -17.54
C SER A 63 -12.86 -4.40 -17.90
N ILE A 64 -12.30 -3.31 -18.43
CA ILE A 64 -10.86 -3.12 -18.65
C ILE A 64 -10.40 -1.98 -17.75
N PHE A 65 -9.34 -2.21 -17.00
CA PHE A 65 -8.76 -1.24 -16.07
C PHE A 65 -7.48 -0.66 -16.66
N ASN A 66 -7.40 0.67 -16.73
CA ASN A 66 -6.21 1.42 -17.10
C ASN A 66 -5.83 2.32 -15.92
N THR A 67 -4.79 1.95 -15.19
CA THR A 67 -4.27 2.73 -14.05
C THR A 67 -3.24 3.76 -14.52
N ASN A 68 -3.01 4.80 -13.71
CA ASN A 68 -2.01 5.84 -13.98
C ASN A 68 -2.17 6.54 -15.35
N CYS A 69 -3.41 6.72 -15.81
CA CYS A 69 -3.72 7.37 -17.07
C CYS A 69 -3.30 8.85 -17.07
N SER A 70 -2.64 9.27 -18.13
CA SER A 70 -2.47 10.67 -18.50
C SER A 70 -3.73 11.25 -19.15
N LEU A 71 -3.87 12.58 -19.22
CA LEU A 71 -4.99 13.22 -19.93
C LEU A 71 -5.09 12.80 -21.41
N LYS A 72 -3.95 12.58 -22.08
CA LYS A 72 -3.90 12.07 -23.46
C LYS A 72 -4.42 10.63 -23.58
N GLU A 73 -4.16 9.79 -22.58
CA GLU A 73 -4.69 8.43 -22.55
C GLU A 73 -6.19 8.43 -22.28
N ILE A 74 -6.67 9.30 -21.39
CA ILE A 74 -8.11 9.50 -21.18
C ILE A 74 -8.78 9.95 -22.48
N GLU A 75 -8.22 10.94 -23.19
CA GLU A 75 -8.71 11.35 -24.50
C GLU A 75 -8.77 10.19 -25.49
N ARG A 76 -7.70 9.39 -25.58
CA ARG A 76 -7.67 8.19 -26.44
C ARG A 76 -8.74 7.17 -26.04
N ILE A 77 -8.92 6.90 -24.75
CA ILE A 77 -9.94 5.96 -24.23
C ILE A 77 -11.35 6.48 -24.55
N LEU A 78 -11.60 7.78 -24.40
CA LEU A 78 -12.90 8.34 -24.71
C LEU A 78 -13.19 8.32 -26.23
N TYR A 79 -12.18 8.60 -27.09
CA TYR A 79 -12.33 8.54 -28.55
C TYR A 79 -12.52 7.11 -29.08
N SER A 80 -11.78 6.16 -28.53
CA SER A 80 -11.77 4.77 -28.99
C SER A 80 -11.63 3.84 -27.79
N PRO A 81 -12.72 3.59 -27.03
CA PRO A 81 -12.66 2.77 -25.84
C PRO A 81 -12.14 1.39 -26.19
N PRO A 82 -11.14 0.85 -25.45
CA PRO A 82 -10.53 -0.44 -25.77
C PRO A 82 -11.58 -1.50 -26.05
N GLU A 83 -11.40 -2.25 -27.13
CA GLU A 83 -12.21 -3.44 -27.38
C GLU A 83 -11.85 -4.51 -26.36
N LEU A 84 -12.84 -5.31 -25.98
CA LEU A 84 -12.59 -6.49 -25.18
C LEU A 84 -11.82 -7.47 -26.05
N SER A 85 -10.50 -7.56 -25.85
CA SER A 85 -9.75 -8.67 -26.40
C SER A 85 -10.26 -9.93 -25.71
N LEU A 86 -10.94 -10.80 -26.46
CA LEU A 86 -11.16 -12.17 -26.03
C LEU A 86 -9.77 -12.73 -25.71
N MET A 87 -9.44 -12.90 -24.42
CA MET A 87 -8.45 -13.91 -24.09
C MET A 87 -9.02 -15.19 -24.68
N ASN A 88 -8.34 -15.69 -25.71
CA ASN A 88 -8.75 -16.88 -26.43
C ASN A 88 -8.57 -18.05 -25.45
N LEU A 89 -9.61 -18.35 -24.67
CA LEU A 89 -9.62 -19.38 -23.63
C LEU A 89 -9.30 -20.77 -24.22
N ASP A 90 -9.51 -20.96 -25.53
CA ASP A 90 -9.10 -22.15 -26.28
C ASP A 90 -7.58 -22.38 -26.24
N LYS A 91 -6.77 -21.33 -26.07
CA LYS A 91 -5.31 -21.47 -25.93
C LYS A 91 -4.87 -21.83 -24.51
N LEU A 92 -5.74 -21.73 -23.51
CA LEU A 92 -5.47 -22.19 -22.14
C LEU A 92 -5.90 -23.65 -21.90
N GLN A 93 -6.69 -24.22 -22.82
CA GLN A 93 -7.09 -25.63 -22.74
C GLN A 93 -6.22 -26.58 -23.58
N HIS A 94 -5.35 -26.06 -24.46
CA HIS A 94 -4.54 -26.89 -25.36
C HIS A 94 -3.16 -27.30 -24.84
N ASP A 95 -2.71 -26.82 -23.67
CA ASP A 95 -1.42 -27.22 -23.09
C ASP A 95 -1.51 -28.41 -22.11
N THR A 96 -2.69 -29.00 -21.90
CA THR A 96 -2.86 -30.10 -20.93
C THR A 96 -3.10 -31.48 -21.52
N ASN A 97 -3.21 -31.65 -22.84
CA ASN A 97 -3.42 -32.97 -23.45
C ASN A 97 -2.61 -33.12 -24.74
N ASN A 98 -1.36 -33.55 -24.58
CA ASN A 98 -0.53 -34.02 -25.69
C ASN A 98 -0.25 -35.52 -25.50
N SER A 99 -1.19 -36.36 -25.93
CA SER A 99 -0.89 -37.72 -26.36
C SER A 99 -1.83 -38.14 -27.50
N ASP A 100 -1.18 -38.41 -28.63
CA ASP A 100 -1.53 -39.39 -29.66
C ASP A 100 -3.00 -39.59 -30.02
N THR A 101 -3.39 -39.09 -31.20
CA THR A 101 -3.74 -40.01 -32.31
C THR A 101 -3.84 -39.31 -33.67
N ARG A 102 -3.10 -39.85 -34.64
CA ARG A 102 -3.35 -39.70 -36.08
C ARG A 102 -4.76 -40.18 -36.41
N SER A 103 -5.51 -39.42 -37.20
CA SER A 103 -6.34 -39.97 -38.28
C SER A 103 -6.75 -38.89 -39.29
N LYS A 104 -6.62 -39.27 -40.55
CA LYS A 104 -7.03 -38.54 -41.75
C LYS A 104 -8.53 -38.69 -41.93
N SER A 105 -9.23 -37.63 -42.30
CA SER A 105 -10.23 -37.67 -43.38
C SER A 105 -10.69 -36.26 -43.73
N ARG A 106 -10.69 -36.00 -45.05
CA ARG A 106 -11.49 -34.98 -45.70
C ARG A 106 -12.96 -35.30 -45.44
N ASP A 107 -13.78 -34.29 -45.15
CA ASP A 107 -14.98 -34.05 -45.95
C ASP A 107 -15.51 -32.63 -45.77
N LYS A 108 -15.82 -32.03 -46.92
CA LYS A 108 -16.55 -30.78 -47.10
C LYS A 108 -18.00 -31.03 -46.71
N TYR A 109 -18.51 -30.34 -45.70
CA TYR A 109 -19.94 -30.10 -45.54
C TYR A 109 -20.20 -28.63 -45.27
N GLN A 110 -20.99 -28.04 -46.17
CA GLN A 110 -21.66 -26.76 -45.98
C GLN A 110 -22.66 -26.95 -44.83
N ILE A 111 -22.52 -26.15 -43.77
CA ILE A 111 -23.52 -26.07 -42.70
C ILE A 111 -24.14 -24.69 -42.79
N GLU A 112 -25.43 -24.71 -43.08
CA GLU A 112 -26.35 -23.60 -43.18
C GLU A 112 -26.44 -22.82 -41.86
N GLU A 113 -26.63 -21.51 -42.01
CA GLU A 113 -26.99 -20.56 -40.97
C GLU A 113 -28.29 -20.96 -40.27
N LYS A 114 -28.16 -21.57 -39.09
CA LYS A 114 -29.17 -21.50 -38.03
C LYS A 114 -28.46 -21.23 -36.70
N LYS A 115 -28.16 -19.96 -36.46
CA LYS A 115 -27.68 -19.44 -35.14
C LYS A 115 -28.52 -18.23 -34.73
N SER A 116 -29.76 -18.50 -34.38
CA SER A 116 -30.65 -17.62 -33.61
C SER A 116 -31.59 -18.60 -32.91
N ASP A 117 -31.28 -19.09 -31.71
CA ASP A 117 -31.78 -18.45 -30.50
C ASP A 117 -31.15 -19.04 -29.20
N GLU A 118 -30.05 -19.80 -29.29
CA GLU A 118 -29.39 -20.35 -28.10
C GLU A 118 -28.44 -19.37 -27.38
N ASN A 119 -28.23 -18.17 -27.93
CA ASN A 119 -27.21 -17.22 -27.47
C ASN A 119 -27.68 -16.24 -26.36
N TYR A 120 -28.79 -16.54 -25.69
CA TYR A 120 -29.36 -15.68 -24.62
C TYR A 120 -29.66 -16.40 -23.31
N ARG A 121 -29.15 -17.62 -23.13
CA ARG A 121 -29.03 -18.20 -21.79
C ARG A 121 -27.59 -18.03 -21.33
N LEU A 122 -27.26 -16.82 -20.85
CA LEU A 122 -26.20 -16.74 -19.85
C LEU A 122 -26.56 -17.77 -18.78
N ASN A 123 -25.74 -18.80 -18.68
CA ASN A 123 -25.93 -19.82 -17.67
C ASN A 123 -25.97 -19.09 -16.32
N ASN A 124 -26.99 -19.35 -15.49
CA ASN A 124 -27.17 -18.65 -14.21
C ASN A 124 -25.89 -18.65 -13.37
N GLU A 125 -25.06 -19.68 -13.52
CA GLU A 125 -23.72 -19.81 -12.94
C GLU A 125 -22.76 -18.66 -13.27
N MET A 126 -22.81 -18.14 -14.50
CA MET A 126 -21.90 -17.08 -14.93
C MET A 126 -22.33 -15.70 -14.40
N MET A 127 -23.64 -15.46 -14.32
CA MET A 127 -24.19 -14.28 -13.64
C MET A 127 -23.88 -14.30 -12.14
N LEU A 128 -23.94 -15.47 -11.51
CA LEU A 128 -23.53 -15.66 -10.12
C LEU A 128 -22.04 -15.32 -9.93
N SER A 129 -21.15 -15.83 -10.77
CA SER A 129 -19.70 -15.56 -10.69
C SER A 129 -19.35 -14.06 -10.85
N ILE A 130 -20.04 -13.35 -11.74
CA ILE A 130 -19.88 -11.89 -11.90
C ILE A 130 -20.37 -11.16 -10.65
N GLY A 131 -21.54 -11.55 -10.12
CA GLY A 131 -22.08 -11.00 -8.88
C GLY A 131 -21.13 -11.20 -7.69
N GLU A 132 -20.56 -12.40 -7.55
CA GLU A 132 -19.57 -12.72 -6.52
C GLU A 132 -18.32 -11.84 -6.64
N THR A 133 -17.83 -11.61 -7.85
CA THR A 133 -16.64 -10.77 -8.09
C THR A 133 -16.89 -9.31 -7.71
N ILE A 134 -18.05 -8.76 -8.07
CA ILE A 134 -18.42 -7.38 -7.72
C ILE A 134 -18.58 -7.25 -6.20
N LEU A 135 -19.30 -8.18 -5.57
CA LEU A 135 -19.50 -8.18 -4.12
C LEU A 135 -18.17 -8.33 -3.37
N ALA A 136 -17.22 -9.12 -3.88
CA ALA A 136 -15.89 -9.23 -3.31
C ALA A 136 -15.12 -7.90 -3.38
N ALA A 137 -15.12 -7.23 -4.53
CA ALA A 137 -14.45 -5.94 -4.71
C ALA A 137 -15.06 -4.83 -3.84
N GLU A 138 -16.39 -4.74 -3.78
CA GLU A 138 -17.09 -3.79 -2.90
C GLU A 138 -16.84 -4.10 -1.42
N SER A 139 -16.82 -5.39 -1.04
CA SER A 139 -16.47 -5.81 0.33
C SER A 139 -15.04 -5.40 0.71
N GLU A 140 -14.07 -5.55 -0.19
CA GLU A 140 -12.70 -5.08 0.04
C GLU A 140 -12.62 -3.55 0.18
N ALA A 141 -13.31 -2.81 -0.69
CA ALA A 141 -13.37 -1.36 -0.62
C ALA A 141 -14.00 -0.87 0.68
N LEU A 142 -15.10 -1.50 1.11
CA LEU A 142 -15.79 -1.17 2.36
C LEU A 142 -14.93 -1.52 3.59
N LYS A 143 -14.24 -2.67 3.58
CA LYS A 143 -13.28 -3.03 4.64
C LYS A 143 -12.16 -2.01 4.74
N LYS A 144 -11.62 -1.54 3.61
CA LYS A 144 -10.60 -0.48 3.58
C LYS A 144 -11.14 0.83 4.17
N HIS A 145 -12.35 1.22 3.80
CA HIS A 145 -12.98 2.44 4.33
C HIS A 145 -13.28 2.33 5.83
N LEU A 146 -13.81 1.20 6.29
CA LEU A 146 -14.06 0.92 7.70
C LEU A 146 -12.75 0.96 8.52
N ARG A 147 -11.65 0.36 8.02
CA ARG A 147 -10.33 0.48 8.65
C ARG A 147 -9.91 1.94 8.78
N THR A 148 -10.08 2.73 7.72
CA THR A 148 -9.74 4.17 7.72
C THR A 148 -10.59 4.93 8.76
N LEU A 149 -11.89 4.67 8.84
CA LEU A 149 -12.80 5.30 9.80
C LEU A 149 -12.47 4.89 11.24
N ILE A 150 -12.17 3.61 11.47
CA ILE A 150 -11.71 3.11 12.76
C ILE A 150 -10.40 3.79 13.15
N GLU A 151 -9.43 3.92 12.24
CA GLU A 151 -8.17 4.63 12.48
C GLU A 151 -8.39 6.13 12.75
N THR A 152 -9.38 6.75 12.10
CA THR A 152 -9.71 8.17 12.28
C THR A 152 -10.40 8.42 13.61
N SER A 153 -11.40 7.61 13.99
CA SER A 153 -12.09 7.75 15.30
C SER A 153 -11.17 7.47 16.48
N LYS A 154 -10.17 6.62 16.25
CA LYS A 154 -9.11 6.27 17.19
C LYS A 154 -8.10 7.40 17.46
N SER A 155 -7.97 8.38 16.57
CA SER A 155 -7.00 9.49 16.74
C SER A 155 -7.26 10.38 17.97
N ALA A 156 -8.48 10.37 18.53
CA ALA A 156 -8.88 11.28 19.61
C ALA A 156 -8.23 10.98 20.98
N ASN A 157 -7.68 9.78 21.21
CA ASN A 157 -7.09 9.36 22.50
C ASN A 157 -5.63 8.91 22.38
N MET A 158 -4.91 9.36 21.34
CA MET A 158 -3.53 8.93 21.14
C MET A 158 -2.64 9.42 22.30
N GLN A 159 -2.00 8.47 22.98
CA GLN A 159 -1.01 8.73 24.02
C GLN A 159 0.38 8.41 23.47
N PHE A 160 1.40 9.03 24.04
CA PHE A 160 2.78 8.70 23.73
C PHE A 160 3.58 8.54 25.01
N ALA A 161 4.53 7.60 24.99
CA ALA A 161 5.56 7.45 26.01
C ALA A 161 6.91 7.56 25.33
N CYS A 162 7.81 8.37 25.86
CA CYS A 162 9.13 8.52 25.29
C CYS A 162 10.18 8.83 26.34
N SER A 163 11.41 8.51 26.00
CA SER A 163 12.60 8.77 26.79
C SER A 163 13.64 9.39 25.89
N PHE A 164 13.91 10.67 26.12
CA PHE A 164 14.89 11.47 25.38
C PHE A 164 15.67 12.38 26.34
N PRO A 165 16.83 12.92 25.90
CA PRO A 165 17.43 14.09 26.52
C PRO A 165 16.41 15.24 26.70
N SER A 166 16.54 16.01 27.77
CA SER A 166 15.54 17.02 28.18
C SER A 166 15.29 18.10 27.11
N ASP A 167 16.32 18.49 26.36
CA ASP A 167 16.21 19.42 25.24
C ASP A 167 15.36 18.84 24.11
N ILE A 168 15.58 17.58 23.75
CA ILE A 168 14.79 16.88 22.73
C ILE A 168 13.35 16.64 23.19
N MET A 169 13.14 16.30 24.48
CA MET A 169 11.80 16.15 25.05
C MET A 169 10.93 17.41 24.87
N GLN A 170 11.49 18.59 25.13
CA GLN A 170 10.76 19.86 24.97
C GLN A 170 10.32 20.08 23.52
N GLU A 171 11.17 19.72 22.55
CA GLU A 171 10.83 19.83 21.13
C GLU A 171 9.73 18.84 20.72
N VAL A 172 9.79 17.60 21.23
CA VAL A 172 8.74 16.59 21.02
C VAL A 172 7.40 17.10 21.57
N GLU A 173 7.38 17.62 22.79
CA GLU A 173 6.17 18.17 23.41
C GLU A 173 5.58 19.33 22.58
N LEU A 174 6.42 20.23 22.09
CA LEU A 174 5.99 21.34 21.23
C LEU A 174 5.38 20.83 19.91
N ILE A 175 6.00 19.83 19.27
CA ILE A 175 5.48 19.21 18.05
C ILE A 175 4.09 18.62 18.30
N PHE A 176 3.88 17.90 19.40
CA PHE A 176 2.56 17.32 19.70
C PHE A 176 1.52 18.36 20.14
N ALA A 177 1.95 19.42 20.82
CA ALA A 177 1.07 20.54 21.18
C ALA A 177 0.57 21.33 19.96
N SER A 178 1.29 21.33 18.84
CA SER A 178 0.84 21.99 17.61
C SER A 178 -0.02 21.10 16.69
N ASN A 179 -0.13 19.79 16.97
CA ASN A 179 -0.57 18.79 15.98
C ASN A 179 -1.71 17.88 16.44
N HIS A 180 -2.76 18.45 17.03
CA HIS A 180 -3.85 17.68 17.64
C HIS A 180 -4.81 16.98 16.67
N SER A 181 -4.83 17.34 15.38
CA SER A 181 -5.85 16.85 14.43
C SER A 181 -5.33 15.84 13.41
N ASP A 182 -4.04 15.51 13.43
CA ASP A 182 -3.39 14.72 12.38
C ASP A 182 -2.86 13.42 12.95
N THR A 183 -3.18 12.31 12.29
CA THR A 183 -2.82 10.97 12.76
C THR A 183 -1.34 10.71 12.46
N LEU A 184 -0.55 10.42 13.49
CA LEU A 184 0.85 10.02 13.32
C LEU A 184 0.93 8.60 12.74
N ILE A 185 1.59 8.43 11.60
CA ILE A 185 1.69 7.13 10.90
C ILE A 185 3.08 6.49 11.05
N CYS A 186 4.10 7.28 11.33
CA CYS A 186 5.46 6.81 11.56
C CYS A 186 6.20 7.79 12.47
N ALA A 187 6.96 7.26 13.42
CA ALA A 187 7.89 8.03 14.24
C ALA A 187 9.25 7.33 14.18
N ALA A 188 10.33 8.07 13.97
CA ALA A 188 11.67 7.49 13.89
C ALA A 188 12.60 8.21 14.84
N THR A 189 13.46 7.50 15.56
CA THR A 189 14.40 8.08 16.51
C THR A 189 15.79 7.47 16.40
N ASN A 190 16.83 8.29 16.56
CA ASN A 190 18.19 7.81 16.81
C ASN A 190 18.65 8.05 18.26
N GLY A 191 17.72 8.44 19.14
CA GLY A 191 17.96 8.78 20.54
C GLY A 191 18.45 10.21 20.78
N LYS A 192 18.87 10.93 19.74
CA LYS A 192 19.27 12.34 19.78
C LYS A 192 18.37 13.26 18.98
N ALA A 193 17.50 12.67 18.16
CA ALA A 193 16.55 13.36 17.32
C ALA A 193 15.39 12.42 16.99
N ALA A 194 14.25 12.99 16.65
CA ALA A 194 13.08 12.28 16.17
C ALA A 194 12.50 12.92 14.91
N VAL A 195 11.92 12.09 14.03
CA VAL A 195 11.11 12.51 12.87
C VAL A 195 9.72 11.91 13.04
N PHE A 196 8.70 12.73 12.82
CA PHE A 196 7.29 12.37 12.90
C PHE A 196 6.64 12.57 11.54
N VAL A 197 6.01 11.53 11.00
CA VAL A 197 5.32 11.56 9.71
C VAL A 197 3.83 11.35 9.93
N PHE A 198 3.02 12.28 9.48
CA PHE A 198 1.58 12.29 9.69
C PHE A 198 0.81 11.84 8.44
N ASN A 199 -0.43 11.39 8.64
CA ASN A 199 -1.29 10.86 7.59
C ASN A 199 -1.64 11.90 6.53
N SER A 200 -1.65 13.19 6.88
CA SER A 200 -1.79 14.29 5.91
C SER A 200 -0.63 14.41 4.91
N GLY A 201 0.47 13.67 5.12
CA GLY A 201 1.72 13.80 4.38
C GLY A 201 2.64 14.89 4.95
N ARG A 202 2.19 15.64 5.97
CA ARG A 202 3.07 16.53 6.74
C ARG A 202 4.09 15.72 7.53
N TRP A 203 5.23 16.32 7.78
CA TRP A 203 6.23 15.79 8.69
C TRP A 203 6.77 16.90 9.59
N GLU A 204 7.20 16.52 10.78
CA GLU A 204 7.87 17.38 11.76
C GLU A 204 9.11 16.65 12.26
N ALA A 205 10.09 17.40 12.76
CA ALA A 205 11.29 16.80 13.32
C ALA A 205 11.87 17.66 14.43
N THR A 206 12.48 17.01 15.41
CA THR A 206 13.33 17.71 16.38
C THR A 206 14.61 18.19 15.71
N SER A 207 15.38 18.98 16.44
CA SER A 207 16.76 19.31 16.13
C SER A 207 17.60 18.03 16.02
N ASN A 208 18.75 18.14 15.36
CA ASN A 208 19.76 17.08 15.21
C ASN A 208 19.39 15.86 14.33
N ILE A 209 18.32 15.92 13.53
CA ILE A 209 18.14 14.93 12.46
C ILE A 209 19.30 15.02 11.45
N PRO A 210 19.66 13.91 10.76
CA PRO A 210 20.75 13.91 9.79
C PRO A 210 20.56 15.01 8.73
N LYS A 211 21.59 15.83 8.48
CA LYS A 211 21.51 16.96 7.54
C LYS A 211 21.07 16.52 6.15
N GLY A 212 21.62 15.41 5.66
CA GLY A 212 21.21 14.80 4.38
C GLY A 212 19.72 14.46 4.36
N LEU A 213 19.19 13.83 5.40
CA LEU A 213 17.76 13.54 5.52
C LEU A 213 16.93 14.82 5.51
N LYS A 214 17.29 15.83 6.31
CA LYS A 214 16.55 17.11 6.38
C LYS A 214 16.47 17.78 5.01
N GLU A 215 17.58 17.85 4.29
CA GLU A 215 17.62 18.40 2.93
C GLU A 215 16.71 17.62 1.98
N LYS A 216 16.71 16.29 2.06
CA LYS A 216 15.80 15.44 1.25
C LYS A 216 14.34 15.65 1.60
N LEU A 217 13.98 15.71 2.88
CA LEU A 217 12.59 15.91 3.30
C LEU A 217 12.04 17.30 2.89
N ILE A 218 12.90 18.33 2.85
CA ILE A 218 12.51 19.69 2.41
C ILE A 218 12.43 19.80 0.89
N SER A 219 13.36 19.18 0.16
CA SER A 219 13.48 19.34 -1.30
C SER A 219 12.60 18.41 -2.12
N HIS A 220 11.94 17.43 -1.49
CA HIS A 220 11.16 16.43 -2.18
C HIS A 220 9.70 16.86 -2.32
N ASP A 221 9.17 16.86 -3.55
CA ASP A 221 7.79 17.30 -3.84
C ASP A 221 6.71 16.35 -3.29
N SER A 222 7.02 15.06 -3.20
CA SER A 222 6.11 14.05 -2.65
C SER A 222 6.29 13.94 -1.13
N PRO A 223 5.21 13.81 -0.34
CA PRO A 223 5.29 13.66 1.10
C PRO A 223 5.98 12.34 1.50
N PRO A 224 6.72 12.32 2.63
CA PRO A 224 7.24 11.08 3.20
C PRO A 224 6.08 10.22 3.72
N VAL A 225 6.22 8.90 3.59
CA VAL A 225 5.26 7.91 4.13
C VAL A 225 5.90 7.01 5.18
N TYR A 226 7.23 6.96 5.21
CA TYR A 226 7.98 6.18 6.19
C TYR A 226 9.38 6.77 6.35
N VAL A 227 9.85 6.82 7.59
CA VAL A 227 11.23 7.21 7.94
C VAL A 227 11.76 6.20 8.96
N SER A 228 13.05 5.90 8.86
CA SER A 228 13.80 5.13 9.85
C SER A 228 15.12 5.83 10.10
N LEU A 229 15.50 5.97 11.38
CA LEU A 229 16.74 6.61 11.79
C LEU A 229 17.65 5.58 12.45
N GLY A 230 18.95 5.70 12.19
CA GLY A 230 19.96 4.85 12.79
C GLY A 230 21.09 5.64 13.43
N SER A 231 21.96 4.90 14.12
CA SER A 231 23.19 5.48 14.68
C SER A 231 24.08 6.08 13.58
N LYS A 232 24.91 7.07 13.98
CA LYS A 232 25.90 7.72 13.10
C LYS A 232 25.31 8.44 11.88
N GLY A 233 24.07 8.92 12.01
CA GLY A 233 23.42 9.71 10.95
C GLY A 233 22.78 8.87 9.85
N ARG A 234 22.71 7.54 10.00
CA ARG A 234 22.03 6.67 9.06
C ARG A 234 20.54 6.99 8.98
N TYR A 235 19.97 6.85 7.80
CA TYR A 235 18.54 6.98 7.62
C TYR A 235 18.04 6.20 6.41
N TYR A 236 16.75 5.92 6.42
CA TYR A 236 15.98 5.53 5.26
C TYR A 236 14.68 6.34 5.26
N ALA A 237 14.29 6.85 4.10
CA ALA A 237 12.99 7.49 3.92
C ALA A 237 12.35 7.04 2.61
N ALA A 238 11.06 6.72 2.67
CA ALA A 238 10.23 6.42 1.52
C ALA A 238 9.15 7.50 1.36
N PHE A 239 8.83 7.84 0.12
CA PHE A 239 7.88 8.87 -0.25
C PHE A 239 6.66 8.26 -0.96
N LEU A 240 5.54 8.99 -0.92
CA LEU A 240 4.27 8.56 -1.52
C LEU A 240 4.36 8.25 -3.03
N ASP A 241 5.25 8.93 -3.76
CA ASP A 241 5.54 8.69 -5.18
C ASP A 241 6.40 7.42 -5.44
N GLY A 242 6.72 6.66 -4.39
CA GLY A 242 7.52 5.44 -4.47
C GLY A 242 9.03 5.67 -4.51
N LYS A 243 9.49 6.93 -4.50
CA LYS A 243 10.93 7.22 -4.36
C LYS A 243 11.39 6.92 -2.95
N LYS A 244 12.69 6.63 -2.84
CA LYS A 244 13.35 6.28 -1.59
C LYS A 244 14.75 6.88 -1.56
N VAL A 245 15.16 7.34 -0.38
CA VAL A 245 16.47 7.90 -0.10
C VAL A 245 17.03 7.25 1.15
N TRP A 246 18.33 7.00 1.18
CA TRP A 246 19.00 6.44 2.34
C TRP A 246 20.43 6.95 2.46
N ASP A 247 20.96 6.84 3.67
CA ASP A 247 22.38 6.97 3.98
C ASP A 247 22.73 5.86 4.98
N GLY A 248 23.75 5.06 4.66
CA GLY A 248 24.04 3.80 5.31
C GLY A 248 25.28 3.10 4.76
N PRO A 249 25.64 1.92 5.28
CA PRO A 249 26.76 1.14 4.76
C PRO A 249 26.56 0.75 3.29
N ASP A 250 27.64 0.65 2.52
CA ASP A 250 27.63 0.28 1.08
C ASP A 250 26.86 -1.01 0.77
N SER A 251 26.76 -1.93 1.75
CA SER A 251 25.98 -3.16 1.60
C SER A 251 24.48 -2.89 1.38
N MET A 252 23.95 -1.75 1.84
CA MET A 252 22.56 -1.34 1.64
C MET A 252 22.23 -1.13 0.16
N ASP A 253 23.14 -0.59 -0.65
CA ASP A 253 22.89 -0.32 -2.07
C ASP A 253 22.51 -1.59 -2.84
N PHE A 254 23.11 -2.72 -2.49
CA PHE A 254 22.79 -4.03 -3.07
C PHE A 254 21.39 -4.53 -2.71
N PHE A 255 20.82 -4.09 -1.58
CA PHE A 255 19.53 -4.54 -1.09
C PHE A 255 18.37 -3.65 -1.52
N PHE A 256 18.56 -2.33 -1.63
CA PHE A 256 17.49 -1.39 -2.00
C PHE A 256 17.14 -1.39 -3.48
N LEU A 257 18.06 -1.84 -4.34
CA LEU A 257 17.84 -1.91 -5.80
C LEU A 257 16.97 -3.09 -6.25
N LYS A 258 16.83 -4.13 -5.43
CA LYS A 258 16.26 -5.41 -5.89
C LYS A 258 14.74 -5.50 -5.78
N LYS A 259 14.15 -4.89 -4.75
CA LYS A 259 12.73 -5.08 -4.40
C LYS A 259 12.13 -3.83 -3.74
N PRO A 260 10.80 -3.64 -3.81
CA PRO A 260 10.10 -2.67 -2.98
C PRO A 260 10.29 -2.98 -1.49
N VAL A 261 10.67 -1.96 -0.72
CA VAL A 261 10.96 -2.09 0.72
C VAL A 261 9.77 -1.57 1.50
N ARG A 262 9.32 -2.38 2.47
CA ARG A 262 8.26 -2.04 3.40
C ARG A 262 8.80 -1.27 4.60
N CYS A 263 9.82 -1.81 5.26
CA CYS A 263 10.43 -1.17 6.43
C CYS A 263 11.92 -1.50 6.56
N VAL A 264 12.63 -0.63 7.28
CA VAL A 264 14.07 -0.74 7.55
C VAL A 264 14.28 -0.49 9.04
N ALA A 265 14.97 -1.40 9.71
CA ALA A 265 15.35 -1.24 11.11
C ALA A 265 16.86 -1.15 11.22
N PHE A 266 17.37 -0.14 11.94
CA PHE A 266 18.80 0.05 12.17
C PHE A 266 19.19 -0.42 13.57
N GLY A 267 20.14 -1.35 13.66
CA GLY A 267 20.70 -1.78 14.93
C GLY A 267 21.83 -0.87 15.43
N ARG A 268 22.62 -1.39 16.39
CA ARG A 268 23.70 -0.65 17.06
C ARG A 268 24.80 -0.18 16.11
N SER A 269 25.43 -1.10 15.39
CA SER A 269 26.56 -0.83 14.50
C SER A 269 26.09 -0.24 13.18
N ILE A 270 26.99 0.44 12.47
CA ILE A 270 26.73 0.98 11.12
C ILE A 270 26.23 -0.10 10.16
N ASN A 271 26.73 -1.33 10.34
CA ASN A 271 26.42 -2.50 9.54
C ASN A 271 25.19 -3.27 10.01
N ASP A 272 24.64 -2.95 11.18
CA ASP A 272 23.50 -3.69 11.74
C ASP A 272 22.22 -3.09 11.17
N PHE A 273 21.55 -3.84 10.29
CA PHE A 273 20.25 -3.46 9.77
C PHE A 273 19.43 -4.67 9.33
N LEU A 274 18.11 -4.50 9.33
CA LEU A 274 17.12 -5.42 8.79
C LEU A 274 16.25 -4.69 7.77
N ILE A 275 16.04 -5.30 6.61
CA ILE A 275 15.14 -4.81 5.56
C ILE A 275 14.05 -5.84 5.37
N VAL A 276 12.79 -5.41 5.47
CA VAL A 276 11.62 -6.21 5.11
C VAL A 276 11.07 -5.68 3.80
N TYR A 277 10.88 -6.56 2.83
CA TYR A 277 10.34 -6.23 1.52
C TYR A 277 8.82 -6.39 1.48
N GLU A 278 8.17 -5.78 0.49
CA GLU A 278 6.72 -5.87 0.33
C GLU A 278 6.20 -7.28 0.06
N ASP A 279 7.05 -8.18 -0.45
CA ASP A 279 6.70 -9.59 -0.66
C ASP A 279 6.88 -10.46 0.60
N GLY A 280 7.15 -9.84 1.75
CA GLY A 280 7.39 -10.49 3.04
C GLY A 280 8.76 -11.18 3.14
N THR A 281 9.58 -11.16 2.10
CA THR A 281 10.98 -11.59 2.23
C THR A 281 11.78 -10.53 2.98
N TRP A 282 12.89 -10.93 3.58
CA TRP A 282 13.71 -10.04 4.37
C TRP A 282 15.20 -10.34 4.18
N LYS A 283 16.02 -9.33 4.44
CA LYS A 283 17.49 -9.41 4.43
C LYS A 283 18.04 -8.62 5.60
N TYR A 284 19.14 -9.08 6.16
CA TYR A 284 19.84 -8.38 7.21
C TYR A 284 21.33 -8.40 6.95
N PHE A 285 22.03 -7.48 7.61
CA PHE A 285 23.48 -7.45 7.67
C PHE A 285 23.90 -7.10 9.10
N GLY A 286 25.12 -7.50 9.48
CA GLY A 286 25.61 -7.30 10.84
C GLY A 286 24.95 -8.21 11.87
N ASN A 287 24.82 -7.71 13.09
CA ASN A 287 24.30 -8.45 14.23
C ASN A 287 22.82 -8.16 14.44
N LEU A 288 21.99 -9.20 14.33
CA LEU A 288 20.61 -9.17 14.82
C LEU A 288 20.54 -9.70 16.25
N PRO A 289 19.62 -9.19 17.08
CA PRO A 289 19.28 -9.81 18.36
C PRO A 289 18.96 -11.29 18.16
N ARG A 290 19.55 -12.17 18.99
CA ARG A 290 19.39 -13.63 18.83
C ARG A 290 17.93 -14.06 18.84
N GLU A 291 17.13 -13.48 19.73
CA GLU A 291 15.69 -13.79 19.84
C GLU A 291 14.94 -13.43 18.56
N LEU A 292 15.19 -12.25 18.00
CA LEU A 292 14.62 -11.86 16.70
C LEU A 292 15.11 -12.78 15.58
N HIS A 293 16.40 -13.09 15.54
CA HIS A 293 16.96 -14.01 14.56
C HIS A 293 16.28 -15.39 14.61
N ASP A 294 16.14 -15.95 15.81
CA ASP A 294 15.50 -17.24 16.03
C ASP A 294 14.01 -17.16 15.66
N HIS A 295 13.31 -16.08 16.03
CA HIS A 295 11.92 -15.82 15.64
C HIS A 295 11.76 -15.80 14.11
N LEU A 296 12.61 -15.07 13.40
CA LEU A 296 12.56 -14.95 11.93
C LEU A 296 12.83 -16.28 11.20
N HIS A 297 13.58 -17.20 11.83
CA HIS A 297 13.93 -18.50 11.23
C HIS A 297 13.03 -19.66 11.67
N LYS A 298 12.29 -19.52 12.77
CA LYS A 298 11.57 -20.60 13.46
C LYS A 298 10.67 -21.46 12.55
N ASP A 299 10.16 -20.89 11.45
CA ASP A 299 9.24 -21.57 10.54
C ASP A 299 9.51 -21.31 9.05
N GLY A 300 10.69 -20.77 8.70
CA GLY A 300 10.91 -20.22 7.34
C GLY A 300 9.85 -19.17 6.96
N LYS A 301 9.26 -18.52 7.98
CA LYS A 301 8.14 -17.60 7.85
C LYS A 301 8.53 -16.47 6.93
N ARG A 302 7.77 -16.32 5.84
CA ARG A 302 7.71 -15.02 5.17
C ARG A 302 7.06 -14.05 6.13
N LEU A 303 7.63 -12.87 6.27
CA LEU A 303 7.08 -11.73 6.99
C LEU A 303 5.99 -11.05 6.15
N ASN A 304 5.17 -11.82 5.44
CA ASN A 304 4.11 -11.31 4.56
C ASN A 304 3.17 -10.38 5.34
N ASN A 305 2.93 -10.72 6.60
CA ASN A 305 2.06 -10.01 7.49
C ASN A 305 2.79 -9.00 8.38
N VAL A 306 4.08 -8.71 8.21
CA VAL A 306 4.75 -7.74 9.08
C VAL A 306 4.44 -6.32 8.61
N ARG A 307 3.97 -5.48 9.55
CA ARG A 307 3.75 -4.05 9.35
C ARG A 307 5.03 -3.26 9.53
N PHE A 308 5.72 -3.45 10.66
CA PHE A 308 7.02 -2.83 10.92
C PHE A 308 7.90 -3.71 11.80
N VAL A 309 9.21 -3.46 11.72
CA VAL A 309 10.20 -3.96 12.67
C VAL A 309 11.07 -2.78 13.10
N THR A 310 11.41 -2.71 14.38
CA THR A 310 12.39 -1.76 14.91
C THR A 310 13.49 -2.48 15.67
N LEU A 311 14.68 -1.87 15.70
CA LEU A 311 15.88 -2.38 16.35
C LEU A 311 16.46 -1.27 17.21
N GLY A 312 16.92 -1.60 18.41
CA GLY A 312 17.63 -0.70 19.30
C GLY A 312 19.12 -1.00 19.41
N ALA A 313 19.85 -0.11 20.08
CA ALA A 313 21.29 -0.23 20.25
C ALA A 313 21.71 -1.28 21.30
N ASN A 314 20.82 -1.72 22.17
CA ASN A 314 21.06 -2.69 23.24
C ASN A 314 20.41 -4.05 22.95
N SER A 315 20.16 -4.34 21.67
CA SER A 315 19.44 -5.53 21.20
C SER A 315 17.94 -5.50 21.44
N GLU A 316 17.37 -4.32 21.75
CA GLU A 316 15.93 -4.13 21.73
C GLU A 316 15.39 -4.43 20.34
N TRP A 317 14.23 -5.06 20.27
CA TRP A 317 13.51 -5.21 19.02
C TRP A 317 12.02 -5.22 19.27
N CYS A 318 11.27 -4.76 18.27
CA CYS A 318 9.83 -4.88 18.22
C CYS A 318 9.42 -5.28 16.81
N LEU A 319 8.52 -6.23 16.70
CA LEU A 319 7.87 -6.63 15.46
C LEU A 319 6.37 -6.47 15.65
N ARG A 320 5.74 -5.79 14.70
CA ARG A 320 4.28 -5.72 14.65
C ARG A 320 3.79 -6.27 13.34
N ASP A 321 2.78 -7.14 13.39
CA ASP A 321 2.12 -7.66 12.21
C ASP A 321 0.92 -6.77 11.76
N MET A 322 0.29 -7.11 10.64
CA MET A 322 -0.84 -6.37 10.08
C MET A 322 -2.16 -6.70 10.80
N ASP A 323 -2.20 -7.80 11.56
CA ASP A 323 -3.32 -8.16 12.43
C ASP A 323 -3.27 -7.41 13.78
N GLY A 324 -2.15 -6.75 14.05
CA GLY A 324 -1.93 -5.94 15.24
C GLY A 324 -1.20 -6.66 16.36
N ASN A 325 -0.79 -7.92 16.18
CA ASN A 325 0.02 -8.65 17.14
C ASN A 325 1.40 -8.00 17.23
N ILE A 326 1.92 -7.95 18.46
CA ILE A 326 3.21 -7.33 18.77
C ILE A 326 4.06 -8.37 19.47
N GLU A 327 5.29 -8.51 19.00
CA GLU A 327 6.34 -9.30 19.65
C GLU A 327 7.54 -8.40 19.89
N TRP A 328 8.18 -8.54 21.05
CA TRP A 328 9.32 -7.72 21.43
C TRP A 328 10.33 -8.55 22.21
N GLY A 329 11.55 -8.03 22.33
CA GLY A 329 12.59 -8.63 23.16
C GLY A 329 13.77 -7.68 23.35
N GLY A 330 14.65 -8.01 24.30
CA GLY A 330 15.80 -7.19 24.66
C GLY A 330 15.49 -5.80 25.24
N VAL A 331 14.24 -5.53 25.62
CA VAL A 331 13.80 -4.24 26.20
C VAL A 331 14.01 -4.21 27.72
N THR A 332 14.05 -3.01 28.31
CA THR A 332 14.11 -2.85 29.77
C THR A 332 12.82 -3.30 30.45
N ASP A 333 12.88 -3.65 31.74
CA ASP A 333 11.71 -4.05 32.53
C ASP A 333 10.59 -3.00 32.44
N PHE A 334 10.93 -1.71 32.50
CA PHE A 334 9.98 -0.62 32.37
C PHE A 334 9.25 -0.62 31.02
N VAL A 335 9.97 -0.81 29.91
CA VAL A 335 9.37 -0.90 28.58
C VAL A 335 8.59 -2.20 28.43
N SER A 336 9.05 -3.31 29.02
CA SER A 336 8.31 -4.57 29.05
C SER A 336 6.99 -4.41 29.79
N GLU A 337 6.96 -3.77 30.96
CA GLU A 337 5.74 -3.49 31.73
C GLU A 337 4.74 -2.66 30.90
N ILE A 338 5.23 -1.70 30.10
CA ILE A 338 4.37 -0.93 29.19
C ILE A 338 3.78 -1.84 28.11
N PHE A 339 4.58 -2.68 27.46
CA PHE A 339 4.07 -3.63 26.45
C PHE A 339 3.14 -4.69 27.04
N GLU A 340 3.43 -5.21 28.22
CA GLU A 340 2.57 -6.17 28.92
C GLU A 340 1.21 -5.55 29.25
N ARG A 341 1.19 -4.29 29.69
CA ARG A 341 -0.06 -3.54 29.90
C ARG A 341 -0.86 -3.31 28.61
N MET A 342 -0.21 -3.33 27.45
CA MET A 342 -0.87 -3.26 26.13
C MET A 342 -1.31 -4.63 25.62
N ALA A 343 -0.57 -5.69 25.94
CA ALA A 343 -0.88 -7.05 25.54
C ALA A 343 -1.99 -7.68 26.41
N ASP A 344 -2.17 -7.20 27.64
CA ASP A 344 -3.26 -7.60 28.53
C ASP A 344 -4.61 -7.12 27.95
N THR A 345 -5.26 -8.03 27.24
CA THR A 345 -6.44 -7.90 26.37
C THR A 345 -7.70 -7.25 26.98
N ASP A 346 -7.70 -6.93 28.27
CA ASP A 346 -8.83 -6.30 28.97
C ASP A 346 -8.79 -4.76 28.93
N LYS A 347 -7.83 -4.17 28.21
CA LYS A 347 -7.69 -2.71 28.07
C LYS A 347 -7.62 -2.30 26.62
N ASP A 348 -8.31 -1.21 26.29
CA ASP A 348 -8.39 -0.58 24.97
C ASP A 348 -7.05 -0.07 24.40
N LEU A 349 -5.89 -0.51 24.91
CA LEU A 349 -4.57 -0.02 24.57
C LEU A 349 -3.96 -0.78 23.38
N ASN A 350 -3.91 -0.12 22.24
CA ASN A 350 -3.32 -0.60 21.00
C ASN A 350 -2.02 0.16 20.72
N LEU A 351 -0.87 -0.52 20.83
CA LEU A 351 0.40 0.05 20.36
C LEU A 351 0.27 0.41 18.88
N ILE A 352 0.54 1.64 18.52
CA ILE A 352 0.55 2.10 17.13
C ILE A 352 1.94 1.93 16.54
N TYR A 353 2.96 2.39 17.25
CA TYR A 353 4.34 2.42 16.78
C TYR A 353 5.31 2.44 17.96
N VAL A 354 6.49 1.85 17.80
CA VAL A 354 7.61 2.01 18.72
C VAL A 354 8.92 2.07 17.95
N ASP A 355 9.82 2.98 18.33
CA ASP A 355 11.21 3.00 17.86
C ASP A 355 12.18 3.14 19.02
N TYR A 356 13.39 2.64 18.82
CA TYR A 356 14.46 2.64 19.80
C TYR A 356 15.61 3.53 19.33
N GLY A 357 16.04 4.43 20.20
CA GLY A 357 17.17 5.29 19.92
C GLY A 357 18.50 4.58 20.16
N CYS A 358 19.59 5.24 19.76
CA CYS A 358 20.94 4.68 19.88
C CYS A 358 21.62 5.06 21.21
N ALA A 359 21.02 5.96 21.98
CA ALA A 359 21.45 6.28 23.34
C ALA A 359 20.75 5.33 24.32
N ASN A 360 21.43 5.01 25.43
CA ASN A 360 20.91 4.11 26.45
C ASN A 360 19.50 4.55 26.87
N ASP A 361 18.57 3.59 26.85
CA ASP A 361 17.18 3.75 27.29
C ASP A 361 16.37 4.84 26.57
N THR A 362 16.79 5.21 25.35
CA THR A 362 16.00 6.14 24.51
C THR A 362 15.02 5.38 23.63
N TYR A 363 13.76 5.80 23.65
CA TYR A 363 12.72 5.20 22.84
C TYR A 363 11.59 6.21 22.63
N PHE A 364 10.77 5.94 21.60
CA PHE A 364 9.52 6.64 21.37
C PHE A 364 8.43 5.62 21.09
N MET A 365 7.31 5.74 21.78
CA MET A 365 6.19 4.81 21.70
C MET A 365 4.89 5.61 21.55
N ILE A 366 4.05 5.16 20.62
CA ILE A 366 2.70 5.65 20.43
C ILE A 366 1.76 4.51 20.74
N TYR A 367 0.75 4.77 21.55
CA TYR A 367 -0.30 3.84 21.85
C TYR A 367 -1.61 4.58 22.05
N GLN A 368 -2.72 3.86 22.04
CA GLN A 368 -4.04 4.46 22.11
C GLN A 368 -4.98 3.54 22.85
#